data_AF-E2C2K0-F1
#
_entry.id   AF-E2C2K0-F1
#
_cell.length_a   1.000
_cell.length_b   1.000
_cell.length_c   1.000
_cell.angle_alpha   90.00
_cell.angle_beta   90.00
_cell.angle_gamma   90.00
#
_symmetry.space_group_name_H-M   'P 1'
#
loop_
_entity.id
_entity.type
_entity.pdbx_description
1 polymer ?
#
loop_
_entity_poly.entity_id
_entity_poly.type
_entity_poly.pdbx_seq_one_letter_code
_entity_poly.pdbx_strand_id
1 'polypeptide(L)'
;MKTYIGAVPLVLSGYMKLEHGSTARMVVAHPTGSIGNLGKVRRVELSWVYDMDVLQPRSLCFFWCNDHLYVNSVSVDAMDLPGRGKREADFSSKLCSAGRQEYAEIASGSTASFVDNC
;
A
#
# COMPACT_ATOMS: atom_id res chain seq x y z
N MET A 1 10.96 28.50 9.85
CA MET A 1 9.67 27.84 9.55
C MET A 1 9.98 26.43 9.08
N LYS A 2 9.73 25.40 9.91
CA LYS A 2 9.98 23.99 9.55
C LYS A 2 8.67 23.42 9.03
N THR A 3 8.58 23.19 7.72
CA THR A 3 7.45 22.48 7.11
C THR A 3 7.64 20.99 7.37
N TYR A 4 6.87 20.44 8.30
CA TYR A 4 6.79 19.00 8.50
C TYR A 4 5.82 18.44 7.46
N ILE A 5 6.33 17.75 6.44
CA ILE A 5 5.50 16.88 5.59
C ILE A 5 5.20 15.65 6.44
N GLY A 6 4.07 15.67 7.14
CA GLY A 6 3.62 14.55 7.94
C GLY A 6 3.20 13.40 7.02
N ALA A 7 4.03 12.37 6.91
CA ALA A 7 3.58 11.07 6.42
C ALA A 7 2.67 10.47 7.49
N VAL A 8 1.35 10.58 7.31
CA VAL A 8 0.39 9.89 8.17
C VAL A 8 0.44 8.41 7.79
N PRO A 9 0.86 7.50 8.69
CA PRO A 9 0.79 6.07 8.40
C PRO A 9 -0.69 5.69 8.31
N LEU A 10 -1.11 5.34 7.10
CA LEU A 10 -2.45 4.83 6.84
C LEU A 10 -2.49 3.36 7.28
N VAL A 11 -2.83 3.11 8.54
CA VAL A 11 -2.94 1.76 9.09
C VAL A 11 -4.36 1.25 8.90
N LEU A 12 -4.52 0.19 8.12
CA LEU A 12 -5.76 -0.57 8.09
C LEU A 12 -5.91 -1.36 9.38
N SER A 13 -7.05 -1.18 10.06
CA SER A 13 -7.44 -2.04 11.17
C SER A 13 -8.14 -3.27 10.60
N GLY A 14 -7.44 -4.39 10.46
CA GLY A 14 -8.04 -5.67 10.07
C GLY A 14 -7.04 -6.69 9.55
N TYR A 15 -7.37 -7.98 9.71
CA TYR A 15 -6.61 -9.09 9.15
C TYR A 15 -7.00 -9.29 7.68
N MET A 16 -6.02 -9.38 6.79
CA MET A 16 -6.24 -9.65 5.37
C MET A 16 -5.39 -10.83 4.91
N LYS A 17 -6.03 -11.85 4.35
CA LYS A 17 -5.35 -12.95 3.67
C LYS A 17 -5.04 -12.51 2.24
N LEU A 18 -3.75 -12.48 1.89
CA LEU A 18 -3.28 -12.17 0.54
C LEU A 18 -2.99 -13.48 -0.20
N GLU A 19 -3.61 -13.67 -1.36
CA GLU A 19 -3.37 -14.84 -2.20
C GLU A 19 -2.35 -14.51 -3.30
N HIS A 20 -1.46 -15.46 -3.57
CA HIS A 20 -0.45 -15.28 -4.62
C HIS A 20 -1.11 -15.05 -5.99
N GLY A 21 -0.57 -14.14 -6.79
CA GLY A 21 -1.11 -13.79 -8.10
C GLY A 21 -2.43 -13.01 -8.06
N SER A 22 -2.94 -12.65 -6.88
CA SER A 22 -4.14 -11.85 -6.73
C SER A 22 -3.84 -10.35 -6.59
N THR A 23 -4.85 -9.52 -6.88
CA THR A 23 -4.82 -8.09 -6.59
C THR A 23 -5.71 -7.81 -5.39
N ALA A 24 -5.12 -7.28 -4.31
CA ALA A 24 -5.88 -6.76 -3.18
C ALA A 24 -6.21 -5.27 -3.41
N ARG A 25 -7.44 -4.87 -3.07
CA ARG A 25 -7.89 -3.48 -3.15
C ARG A 25 -8.38 -3.02 -1.79
N MET A 26 -8.03 -1.80 -1.42
CA MET A 26 -8.40 -1.19 -0.16
C MET A 26 -8.80 0.27 -0.40
N VAL A 27 -9.76 0.75 0.37
CA VAL A 27 -10.17 2.16 0.37
C VAL A 27 -9.64 2.79 1.65
N VAL A 28 -8.95 3.91 1.51
CA VAL A 28 -8.39 4.64 2.64
C VAL A 28 -8.90 6.07 2.65
N ALA A 29 -9.43 6.50 3.79
CA ALA A 29 -9.87 7.87 3.98
C ALA A 29 -8.71 8.72 4.50
N HIS A 30 -8.37 9.79 3.78
CA HIS A 30 -7.43 10.79 4.30
C HIS A 30 -8.14 11.65 5.36
N PRO A 31 -7.56 11.87 6.55
CA PRO A 31 -8.23 12.53 7.68
C PRO A 31 -8.69 13.97 7.38
N THR A 32 -8.12 14.64 6.37
CA THR A 32 -8.52 15.98 5.95
C THR A 32 -9.67 15.99 4.93
N GLY A 33 -10.24 14.84 4.58
CA GLY A 33 -11.53 14.72 3.88
C GLY A 33 -11.61 15.20 2.43
N SER A 34 -10.54 15.76 1.86
CA SER A 34 -10.50 16.23 0.47
C SER A 34 -9.22 15.78 -0.21
N ILE A 35 -9.35 14.99 -1.30
CA ILE A 35 -8.23 14.57 -2.14
C ILE A 35 -7.71 15.72 -3.01
N GLY A 36 -8.54 16.76 -3.23
CA GLY A 36 -8.17 17.96 -3.97
C GLY A 36 -6.90 18.68 -3.47
N ASN A 37 -6.49 18.44 -2.22
CA ASN A 37 -5.25 18.99 -1.65
C ASN A 37 -4.04 18.05 -1.72
N LEU A 38 -4.22 16.75 -2.01
CA LEU A 38 -3.12 15.77 -2.09
C LEU A 38 -2.41 15.81 -3.44
N GLY A 39 -3.12 16.19 -4.51
CA GLY A 39 -2.61 16.12 -5.87
C GLY A 39 -2.30 14.67 -6.31
N LYS A 40 -1.49 14.52 -7.38
CA LYS A 40 -1.06 13.20 -7.85
C LYS A 40 -0.14 12.53 -6.82
N VAL A 41 -0.48 11.30 -6.40
CA VAL A 41 0.37 10.50 -5.52
C VAL A 41 1.64 10.09 -6.29
N ARG A 42 2.82 10.48 -5.76
CA ARG A 42 4.12 10.21 -6.39
C ARG A 42 4.91 9.08 -5.75
N ARG A 43 4.57 8.73 -4.51
CA ARG A 43 5.28 7.74 -3.71
C ARG A 43 4.32 7.05 -2.73
N VAL A 44 4.46 5.74 -2.58
CA VAL A 44 3.80 4.93 -1.56
C VAL A 44 4.85 4.11 -0.82
N GLU A 45 4.77 4.08 0.50
CA GLU A 45 5.52 3.15 1.35
C GLU A 45 4.58 2.04 1.79
N LEU A 46 4.95 0.79 1.55
CA LEU A 46 4.19 -0.38 1.97
C LEU A 46 4.98 -1.15 3.01
N SER A 47 4.46 -1.20 4.23
CA SER A 47 4.98 -2.05 5.31
C SER A 47 4.27 -3.40 5.31
N TRP A 48 5.02 -4.47 5.49
CA TRP A 48 4.47 -5.83 5.58
C TRP A 48 4.80 -6.45 6.94
N VAL A 49 3.80 -7.04 7.57
CA VAL A 49 3.96 -7.87 8.76
C VAL A 49 3.16 -9.14 8.53
N TYR A 50 3.85 -10.26 8.49
CA TYR A 50 3.22 -11.57 8.41
C TYR A 50 2.67 -11.94 9.78
N ASP A 51 1.34 -11.93 9.91
CA ASP A 51 0.65 -12.37 11.13
C ASP A 51 0.33 -13.86 11.03
N MET A 52 0.83 -14.62 12.00
CA MET A 52 0.68 -16.07 12.06
C MET A 52 -0.44 -16.41 13.03
N ASP A 53 -1.46 -17.08 12.53
CA ASP A 53 -2.57 -17.53 13.37
C ASP A 53 -2.06 -18.49 14.45
N VAL A 54 -2.56 -18.36 15.68
CA VAL A 54 -2.08 -19.12 16.86
C VAL A 54 -2.26 -20.64 16.65
N LEU A 55 -3.20 -21.04 15.79
CA LEU A 55 -3.46 -22.43 15.43
C LEU A 55 -2.47 -23.02 14.41
N GLN A 56 -1.65 -22.19 13.76
CA GLN A 56 -0.62 -22.62 12.80
C GLN A 56 0.72 -21.93 13.09
N PRO A 57 1.37 -22.25 14.23
CA PRO A 57 2.63 -21.62 14.60
C PRO A 57 3.74 -21.88 13.57
N ARG A 58 4.71 -20.96 13.49
CA ARG A 58 5.93 -21.08 12.67
C ARG A 58 6.65 -22.42 12.82
N SER A 59 6.41 -23.16 13.91
CA SER A 59 6.93 -24.50 14.18
C SER A 59 6.39 -25.62 13.28
N LEU A 60 5.29 -25.41 12.53
CA LEU A 60 4.79 -26.38 11.54
C LEU A 60 5.46 -26.21 10.16
N CYS A 61 5.97 -25.02 9.87
CA CYS A 61 6.82 -24.76 8.73
C CYS A 61 8.26 -25.13 9.08
N PHE A 62 8.71 -26.35 8.77
CA PHE A 62 10.12 -26.72 8.83
C PHE A 62 10.92 -25.98 7.73
N PHE A 63 11.17 -24.68 7.92
CA PHE A 63 11.91 -23.74 7.05
C PHE A 63 11.21 -23.18 5.80
N TRP A 64 9.96 -23.56 5.49
CA TRP A 64 9.30 -23.17 4.22
C TRP A 64 8.18 -22.14 4.37
N CYS A 65 8.09 -21.46 5.51
CA CYS A 65 7.15 -20.34 5.66
C CYS A 65 7.67 -19.19 4.80
N ASN A 66 7.02 -18.93 3.67
CA ASN A 66 7.27 -17.74 2.87
C ASN A 66 6.58 -16.55 3.54
N ASP A 67 7.31 -15.85 4.41
CA ASP A 67 6.85 -14.63 5.08
C ASP A 67 7.20 -13.35 4.32
N HIS A 68 7.62 -13.48 3.06
CA HIS A 68 7.90 -12.37 2.16
C HIS A 68 6.66 -12.04 1.32
N LEU A 69 6.40 -10.75 1.16
CA LEU A 69 5.39 -10.24 0.24
C LEU A 69 6.08 -9.76 -1.05
N TYR A 70 5.59 -10.20 -2.20
CA TYR A 70 6.11 -9.83 -3.51
C TYR A 70 5.08 -8.97 -4.24
N VAL A 71 5.43 -7.72 -4.53
CA VAL A 71 4.51 -6.74 -5.11
C VAL A 71 5.09 -6.16 -6.39
N ASN A 72 4.40 -6.35 -7.51
CA ASN A 72 4.79 -5.79 -8.80
C ASN A 72 4.57 -4.27 -8.85
N SER A 73 3.35 -3.82 -8.53
CA SER A 73 2.99 -2.40 -8.56
C SER A 73 1.87 -2.06 -7.58
N VAL A 74 1.80 -0.80 -7.20
CA VAL A 74 0.69 -0.23 -6.42
C VAL A 74 -0.07 0.76 -7.29
N SER A 75 -1.38 0.55 -7.44
CA SER A 75 -2.27 1.51 -8.10
C SER A 75 -3.06 2.29 -7.05
N VAL A 76 -3.08 3.61 -7.19
CA VAL A 76 -3.82 4.52 -6.31
C VAL A 76 -4.80 5.29 -7.16
N ASP A 77 -6.09 5.12 -6.85
CA ASP A 77 -7.18 5.84 -7.47
C ASP A 77 -7.80 6.80 -6.44
N ALA A 78 -7.84 8.08 -6.77
CA ALA A 78 -8.53 9.07 -5.97
C ALA A 78 -10.04 8.96 -6.15
N MET A 79 -10.77 8.86 -5.04
CA MET A 79 -12.22 8.90 -5.02
C MET A 79 -12.70 10.05 -4.14
N ASP A 80 -13.29 11.08 -4.75
CA ASP A 80 -14.05 12.08 -4.00
C ASP A 80 -15.50 11.59 -3.82
N LEU A 81 -16.05 11.78 -2.62
CA LEU A 81 -17.48 11.53 -2.39
C LEU A 81 -18.30 12.44 -3.32
N PRO A 82 -19.40 11.97 -3.93
CA PRO A 82 -20.18 12.74 -4.88
C PRO A 82 -20.83 13.97 -4.20
N GLY A 83 -20.11 15.09 -4.17
CA GLY A 83 -20.63 16.41 -3.89
C GLY A 83 -21.24 17.00 -5.15
N ARG A 84 -22.38 17.66 -5.00
CA ARG A 84 -23.16 18.28 -6.09
C ARG A 84 -22.38 19.43 -6.75
N GLY A 85 -21.42 19.12 -7.63
CA GLY A 85 -20.63 20.13 -8.34
C GLY A 85 -19.38 19.55 -9.02
N LYS A 86 -19.39 19.55 -10.36
CA LYS A 86 -18.33 19.15 -11.30
C LYS A 86 -16.90 19.33 -10.77
N ARG A 87 -16.14 18.23 -10.72
CA ARG A 87 -14.87 17.99 -11.44
C ARG A 87 -14.42 16.55 -11.15
N GLU A 88 -14.70 15.66 -12.09
CA GLU A 88 -14.04 14.35 -12.17
C GLU A 88 -12.60 14.60 -12.57
N ALA A 89 -11.72 14.72 -11.58
CA ALA A 89 -10.29 14.61 -11.82
C ALA A 89 -9.91 13.19 -11.40
N ASP A 90 -9.90 12.28 -12.37
CA ASP A 90 -9.44 10.90 -12.19
C ASP A 90 -7.93 10.93 -11.90
N PHE A 91 -7.55 11.12 -10.63
CA PHE A 91 -6.17 10.95 -10.21
C PHE A 91 -5.89 9.46 -10.00
N SER A 92 -5.65 8.75 -11.10
CA SER A 92 -5.08 7.40 -11.06
C SER A 92 -3.56 7.48 -11.18
N SER A 93 -2.86 6.76 -10.31
CA SER A 93 -1.39 6.66 -10.31
C SER A 93 -0.96 5.21 -10.16
N LYS A 94 -0.17 4.71 -11.11
CA LYS A 94 0.52 3.43 -10.99
C LYS A 94 1.95 3.71 -10.52
N LEU A 95 2.34 3.06 -9.43
CA LEU A 95 3.65 3.20 -8.79
C LEU A 95 4.38 1.86 -8.87
N CYS A 96 5.62 1.88 -9.32
CA CYS A 96 6.47 0.69 -9.49
C CYS A 96 7.54 0.62 -8.40
N SER A 97 8.06 -0.58 -8.18
CA SER A 97 9.19 -0.83 -7.27
C SER A 97 10.34 0.13 -7.60
N ALA A 98 10.90 0.79 -6.59
CA ALA A 98 12.06 1.66 -6.78
C ALA A 98 13.37 0.89 -7.11
N GLY A 99 13.34 -0.44 -7.03
CA GLY A 99 14.47 -1.32 -7.31
C GLY A 99 14.70 -1.62 -8.79
N ARG A 100 15.72 -2.44 -9.08
CA ARG A 100 16.01 -2.94 -10.44
C ARG A 100 15.13 -4.11 -10.86
N GLN A 101 14.42 -4.72 -9.91
CA GLN A 101 13.55 -5.87 -10.15
C GLN A 101 12.15 -5.41 -10.54
N GLU A 102 11.44 -6.22 -11.33
CA GLU A 102 10.04 -5.98 -11.73
C GLU A 102 9.06 -6.06 -10.55
N TYR A 103 9.53 -6.44 -9.36
CA TYR A 103 8.76 -6.49 -8.14
C TYR A 103 9.58 -5.97 -6.96
N ALA A 104 8.90 -5.59 -5.88
CA ALA A 104 9.50 -5.38 -4.57
C ALA A 104 9.28 -6.65 -3.73
N GLU A 105 10.37 -7.15 -3.16
CA GLU A 105 10.33 -8.18 -2.13
C GLU A 105 10.33 -7.49 -0.75
N ILE A 106 9.32 -7.78 0.06
CA ILE A 106 9.13 -7.17 1.37
C ILE A 106 9.13 -8.27 2.42
N ALA A 107 10.24 -8.42 3.15
CA ALA A 107 10.32 -9.33 4.28
C ALA A 107 9.38 -8.90 5.42
N SER A 108 8.90 -9.84 6.22
CA SER A 108 8.07 -9.54 7.39
C SER A 108 8.80 -8.57 8.33
N GLY A 109 8.11 -7.49 8.73
CA GLY A 109 8.67 -6.40 9.53
C GLY A 109 9.41 -5.32 8.73
N SER A 110 9.46 -5.43 7.40
CA SER A 110 10.15 -4.48 6.52
C SER A 110 9.18 -3.59 5.73
N THR A 111 9.73 -2.59 5.03
CA THR A 111 8.98 -1.64 4.20
C THR A 111 9.64 -1.52 2.83
N ALA A 112 8.83 -1.36 1.78
CA ALA A 112 9.31 -1.05 0.44
C ALA A 112 8.65 0.22 -0.12
N SER A 113 9.41 0.90 -0.99
CA SER A 113 9.02 2.14 -1.63
C SER A 113 8.60 1.92 -3.08
N PHE A 114 7.47 2.52 -3.46
CA PHE A 114 6.95 2.53 -4.81
C PHE A 114 6.85 3.97 -5.30
N VAL A 115 7.36 4.25 -6.50
CA VAL A 115 7.43 5.59 -7.08
C VAL A 115 6.80 5.63 -8.46
N ASP A 116 6.40 6.83 -8.90
CA ASP A 116 5.85 7.12 -10.23
C ASP A 116 6.96 7.10 -11.30
N ASN A 117 7.63 5.95 -11.42
CA ASN A 117 8.70 5.66 -12.37
C ASN A 117 8.65 4.16 -12.73
N CYS A 118 7.59 3.82 -13.47
CA CYS A 118 7.53 2.66 -14.33
C CYS A 118 8.06 3.07 -15.72
#